data_AF-A0A2A2A4H2-F1
#
_entry.id   AF-A0A2A2A4H2-F1
#
_cell.length_a   1.000
_cell.length_b   1.000
_cell.length_c   1.000
_cell.angle_alpha   90.00
_cell.angle_beta   90.00
_cell.angle_gamma   90.00
#
_symmetry.space_group_name_H-M   'P 1'
#
loop_
_entity.id
_entity.type
_entity.pdbx_description
1 polymer ?
#
loop_
_entity_poly.entity_id
_entity_poly.type
_entity_poly.pdbx_seq_one_letter_code
_entity_poly.pdbx_strand_id
1 'polypeptide(L)'
;MALARSPRLLHNAAMTNEAVDPQWDALWQQRWDVLNLANITHRYHRKREAFFDRAEKLTQAASAMMGLSLLGETVQQHLPIAAAVISGLSLLALVFGYSQRRQLHKELAESACALAGRIDGAPLGQLNEAMVRRWQLEMAEINRKEPPNLMGLVRVCEYEQAVVDGHPDHAPAPSWWLRIRSNFF
;
A
#
# COMPACT_ATOMS: atom_id res chain seq x y z
N MET A 1 20.48 -15.99 -12.92
CA MET A 1 20.30 -14.60 -12.48
C MET A 1 21.30 -14.37 -11.37
N ALA A 2 22.44 -13.75 -11.68
CA ALA A 2 23.56 -13.63 -10.75
C ALA A 2 23.14 -12.75 -9.56
N LEU A 3 23.28 -13.29 -8.34
CA LEU A 3 23.15 -12.54 -7.10
C LEU A 3 24.21 -11.43 -7.12
N ALA A 4 23.82 -10.22 -7.51
CA ALA A 4 24.65 -9.04 -7.30
C ALA A 4 25.00 -9.02 -5.80
N ARG A 5 26.29 -9.10 -5.47
CA ARG A 5 26.73 -9.04 -4.07
C ARG A 5 26.12 -7.77 -3.46
N SER A 6 25.40 -7.94 -2.35
CA SER A 6 24.74 -6.83 -1.65
C SER A 6 25.74 -5.68 -1.47
N PRO A 7 25.37 -4.43 -1.78
CA PRO A 7 26.28 -3.29 -1.65
C PRO A 7 26.90 -3.15 -0.25
N ARG A 8 26.21 -3.60 0.79
CA ARG A 8 26.75 -3.72 2.15
C ARG A 8 27.96 -4.67 2.20
N LEU A 9 27.87 -5.83 1.53
CA LEU A 9 28.97 -6.79 1.45
C LEU A 9 30.13 -6.25 0.63
N LEU A 10 29.87 -5.42 -0.39
CA LEU A 10 30.92 -4.77 -1.17
C LEU A 10 31.64 -3.68 -0.38
N HIS A 11 30.90 -2.86 0.39
CA HIS A 11 31.49 -1.87 1.29
C HIS A 11 32.33 -2.55 2.38
N ASN A 12 31.78 -3.58 3.04
CA ASN A 12 32.49 -4.33 4.08
C ASN A 12 33.72 -5.07 3.53
N ALA A 13 33.67 -5.56 2.29
CA ALA A 13 34.82 -6.21 1.64
C ALA A 13 35.90 -5.22 1.18
N ALA A 14 35.55 -3.96 0.91
CA ALA A 14 36.50 -2.89 0.59
C ALA A 14 37.25 -2.39 1.83
N MET A 15 36.71 -2.62 3.03
CA MET A 15 37.41 -2.38 4.29
C MET A 15 38.37 -3.55 4.58
N THR A 16 39.55 -3.53 3.97
CA THR A 16 40.59 -4.53 4.23
C THR A 16 41.21 -4.30 5.60
N ASN A 17 40.99 -5.24 6.54
CA ASN A 17 41.61 -5.33 7.88
C ASN A 17 41.15 -4.36 8.99
N GLU A 18 40.15 -3.52 8.77
CA GLU A 18 39.54 -2.69 9.83
C GLU A 18 38.13 -3.20 10.17
N ALA A 19 37.77 -3.14 11.46
CA ALA A 19 36.45 -3.52 11.95
C ALA A 19 35.35 -2.79 11.16
N VAL A 20 34.23 -3.48 10.88
CA VAL A 20 33.02 -2.91 10.25
C VAL A 20 32.72 -1.55 10.86
N ASP A 21 32.67 -0.49 10.04
CA ASP A 21 32.34 0.87 10.50
C ASP A 21 30.93 0.86 11.12
N PRO A 22 30.81 0.98 12.46
CA PRO A 22 29.51 0.92 13.12
C PRO A 22 28.59 2.05 12.69
N GLN A 23 29.15 3.20 12.28
CA GLN A 23 28.38 4.35 11.81
C GLN A 23 27.75 4.05 10.45
N TRP A 24 28.52 3.49 9.52
CA TRP A 24 28.01 3.08 8.22
C TRP A 24 26.91 2.03 8.34
N ASP A 25 27.11 1.02 9.18
CA ASP A 25 26.13 -0.04 9.40
C ASP A 25 24.82 0.52 10.00
N ALA A 26 24.91 1.50 10.92
CA ALA A 26 23.74 2.20 11.44
C ALA A 26 23.00 2.98 10.35
N LEU A 27 23.71 3.72 9.50
CA LEU A 27 23.11 4.46 8.39
C LEU A 27 22.46 3.53 7.36
N TRP A 28 23.12 2.41 7.08
CA TRP A 28 22.61 1.38 6.18
C TRP A 28 21.31 0.78 6.72
N GLN A 29 21.27 0.45 8.02
CA GLN A 29 20.08 -0.06 8.66
C GLN A 29 18.93 0.95 8.60
N GLN A 30 19.19 2.22 8.95
CA GLN A 30 18.16 3.27 8.90
C GLN A 30 17.64 3.50 7.47
N ARG A 31 18.52 3.45 6.46
CA ARG A 31 18.10 3.47 5.05
C ARG A 31 17.13 2.33 4.76
N TRP A 32 17.49 1.11 5.17
CA TRP A 32 16.67 -0.07 4.95
C TRP A 32 15.32 0.02 5.64
N ASP A 33 15.29 0.50 6.89
CA ASP A 33 14.05 0.65 7.66
C ASP A 33 13.06 1.59 6.96
N VAL A 34 13.55 2.75 6.47
CA VAL A 34 12.71 3.72 5.75
C VAL A 34 12.27 3.17 4.40
N LEU A 35 13.14 2.48 3.67
CA LEU A 35 12.80 1.85 2.38
C LEU A 35 11.72 0.77 2.55
N ASN A 36 11.91 -0.11 3.53
CA ASN A 36 10.97 -1.18 3.85
C ASN A 36 9.59 -0.60 4.22
N LEU A 37 9.58 0.43 5.08
CA LEU A 37 8.34 1.13 5.44
C LEU A 37 7.67 1.76 4.22
N ALA A 38 8.41 2.46 3.35
CA ALA A 38 7.87 3.05 2.12
C ALA A 38 7.26 1.97 1.18
N ASN A 39 7.92 0.82 1.04
CA ASN A 39 7.42 -0.30 0.23
C ASN A 39 6.13 -0.91 0.81
N ILE A 40 6.07 -1.11 2.13
CA ILE A 40 4.88 -1.60 2.82
C ILE A 40 3.72 -0.61 2.66
N THR A 41 3.97 0.69 2.89
CA THR A 41 2.98 1.76 2.71
C THR A 41 2.46 1.80 1.27
N HIS A 42 3.35 1.70 0.28
CA HIS A 42 2.96 1.62 -1.13
C HIS A 42 2.01 0.45 -1.39
N ARG A 43 2.39 -0.78 -0.98
CA ARG A 43 1.55 -1.99 -1.17
C ARG A 43 0.19 -1.86 -0.48
N TYR A 44 0.20 -1.38 0.77
CA TYR A 44 -1.00 -1.16 1.56
C TYR A 44 -1.98 -0.24 0.82
N HIS A 45 -1.51 0.92 0.38
CA HIS A 45 -2.37 1.89 -0.28
C HIS A 45 -2.81 1.46 -1.68
N ARG A 46 -1.98 0.75 -2.46
CA ARG A 46 -2.41 0.15 -3.73
C ARG A 46 -3.54 -0.88 -3.54
N LYS A 47 -3.48 -1.70 -2.49
CA LYS A 47 -4.56 -2.64 -2.18
C LYS A 47 -5.84 -1.91 -1.75
N ARG A 48 -5.72 -0.83 -0.96
CA ARG A 48 -6.86 0.01 -0.57
C ARG A 48 -7.50 0.73 -1.75
N GLU A 49 -6.69 1.29 -2.65
CA GLU A 49 -7.18 1.88 -3.91
C GLU A 49 -7.97 0.85 -4.72
N ALA A 50 -7.42 -0.35 -4.92
CA ALA A 50 -8.10 -1.43 -5.64
C ALA A 50 -9.38 -1.93 -4.94
N PHE A 51 -9.44 -1.85 -3.60
CA PHE A 51 -10.66 -2.15 -2.86
C PHE A 51 -11.76 -1.13 -3.15
N PHE A 52 -11.47 0.16 -3.04
CA PHE A 52 -12.46 1.21 -3.29
C PHE A 52 -12.90 1.27 -4.75
N ASP A 53 -11.99 1.04 -5.71
CA ASP A 53 -12.32 0.93 -7.13
C ASP A 53 -13.28 -0.25 -7.41
N ARG A 54 -13.05 -1.40 -6.77
CA ARG A 54 -13.97 -2.55 -6.88
C ARG A 54 -15.33 -2.26 -6.24
N ALA A 55 -15.35 -1.64 -5.06
CA ALA A 55 -16.59 -1.30 -4.37
C ALA A 55 -17.45 -0.34 -5.22
N GLU A 56 -16.84 0.70 -5.77
CA GLU A 56 -17.50 1.66 -6.66
C GLU A 56 -18.10 0.98 -7.90
N LYS A 57 -17.30 0.16 -8.60
CA LYS A 57 -17.75 -0.58 -9.79
C LYS A 57 -18.89 -1.55 -9.48
N LEU A 58 -18.83 -2.25 -8.35
CA LEU A 58 -19.90 -3.16 -7.92
C LEU A 58 -21.19 -2.39 -7.61
N THR A 59 -21.11 -1.25 -6.93
CA THR A 59 -22.28 -0.40 -6.68
C THR A 59 -22.88 0.12 -7.98
N GLN A 60 -22.05 0.61 -8.91
CA GLN A 60 -22.50 1.08 -10.23
C GLN A 60 -23.14 -0.04 -11.04
N ALA A 61 -22.53 -1.22 -11.08
CA ALA A 61 -23.08 -2.39 -11.76
C ALA A 61 -24.43 -2.82 -11.17
N ALA A 62 -24.56 -2.86 -9.84
CA ALA A 62 -25.81 -3.18 -9.16
C ALA A 62 -26.91 -2.17 -9.49
N SER A 63 -26.61 -0.87 -9.46
CA SER A 63 -27.55 0.18 -9.85
C SER A 63 -27.97 0.05 -11.32
N ALA A 64 -27.04 -0.24 -12.23
CA ALA A 64 -27.33 -0.42 -13.65
C ALA A 64 -28.21 -1.65 -13.92
N MET A 65 -27.89 -2.80 -13.32
CA MET A 65 -28.69 -4.03 -13.44
C MET A 65 -30.12 -3.82 -12.93
N MET A 66 -30.28 -3.11 -11.81
CA MET A 66 -31.61 -2.76 -11.32
C MET A 66 -32.33 -1.78 -12.22
N GLY A 67 -31.64 -0.77 -12.77
CA GLY A 67 -32.21 0.13 -13.76
C GLY A 67 -32.72 -0.61 -15.00
N LEU A 68 -31.96 -1.59 -15.51
CA LEU A 68 -32.39 -2.44 -16.63
C LEU A 68 -33.59 -3.33 -16.26
N SER A 69 -33.65 -3.83 -15.02
CA SER A 69 -34.77 -4.68 -14.57
C SER A 69 -36.12 -3.97 -14.62
N LEU A 70 -36.16 -2.64 -14.54
CA LEU A 70 -37.37 -1.83 -14.65
C LEU A 70 -38.04 -1.89 -16.03
N LEU A 71 -37.33 -2.34 -17.07
CA LEU A 71 -37.87 -2.49 -18.42
C LEU A 71 -38.73 -3.75 -18.59
N GLY A 72 -38.68 -4.71 -17.65
CA GLY A 72 -39.50 -5.91 -17.69
C GLY A 72 -40.91 -5.67 -17.14
N GLU A 73 -41.94 -6.21 -17.81
CA GLU A 73 -43.34 -6.11 -17.37
C GLU A 73 -43.56 -6.60 -15.93
N THR A 74 -42.79 -7.61 -15.49
CA THR A 74 -42.87 -8.19 -14.14
C THR A 74 -42.47 -7.22 -13.02
N VAL A 75 -41.64 -6.21 -13.31
CA VAL A 75 -41.09 -5.28 -12.31
C VAL A 75 -41.91 -3.99 -12.20
N GLN A 76 -42.80 -3.72 -13.16
CA GLN A 76 -43.64 -2.52 -13.16
C GLN A 76 -44.57 -2.42 -11.94
N GLN A 77 -44.97 -3.56 -11.36
CA GLN A 77 -45.78 -3.60 -10.13
C GLN A 77 -45.01 -3.17 -8.87
N HIS A 78 -43.67 -3.18 -8.91
CA HIS A 78 -42.78 -2.84 -7.79
C HIS A 78 -41.87 -1.63 -8.10
N LEU A 79 -42.23 -0.84 -9.10
CA LEU A 79 -41.46 0.29 -9.61
C LEU A 79 -41.03 1.30 -8.51
N PRO A 80 -41.88 1.67 -7.52
CA PRO A 80 -41.47 2.56 -6.43
C PRO A 80 -40.39 1.95 -5.52
N ILE A 81 -40.46 0.64 -5.25
CA ILE A 81 -39.50 -0.06 -4.39
C ILE A 81 -38.15 -0.15 -5.10
N ALA A 82 -38.15 -0.54 -6.38
CA ALA A 82 -36.95 -0.60 -7.18
C ALA A 82 -36.29 0.79 -7.36
N ALA A 83 -37.09 1.83 -7.59
CA ALA A 83 -36.58 3.21 -7.65
C ALA A 83 -35.97 3.66 -6.30
N ALA A 84 -36.59 3.32 -5.17
CA ALA A 84 -36.06 3.61 -3.84
C ALA A 84 -34.72 2.90 -3.57
N VAL A 85 -34.58 1.63 -3.97
CA VAL A 85 -33.33 0.87 -3.82
C VAL A 85 -32.21 1.45 -4.69
N ILE A 86 -32.49 1.76 -5.96
CA ILE A 86 -31.51 2.37 -6.88
C ILE A 86 -31.04 3.74 -6.36
N SER A 87 -31.98 4.55 -5.88
CA SER A 87 -31.70 5.86 -5.30
C SER A 87 -30.89 5.72 -4.01
N GLY A 88 -31.22 4.74 -3.17
CA GLY A 88 -30.48 4.40 -1.96
C GLY A 88 -29.03 3.99 -2.26
N LEU A 89 -28.79 3.13 -3.25
CA LEU A 89 -27.43 2.74 -3.64
C LEU A 89 -26.61 3.91 -4.19
N SER A 90 -27.24 4.76 -5.01
CA SER A 90 -26.61 5.97 -5.53
C SER A 90 -26.24 6.93 -4.38
N LEU A 91 -27.12 7.09 -3.39
CA LEU A 91 -26.84 7.87 -2.20
C LEU A 91 -25.71 7.27 -1.36
N LEU A 92 -25.67 5.95 -1.17
CA LEU A 92 -24.59 5.28 -0.43
C LEU A 92 -23.22 5.50 -1.11
N ALA A 93 -23.15 5.41 -2.44
CA ALA A 93 -21.92 5.69 -3.17
C ALA A 93 -21.43 7.13 -2.94
N LEU A 94 -22.36 8.09 -2.88
CA LEU A 94 -22.07 9.49 -2.59
C LEU A 94 -21.62 9.70 -1.14
N VAL A 95 -22.36 9.14 -0.17
CA VAL A 95 -22.11 9.29 1.27
C VAL A 95 -20.78 8.67 1.67
N PHE A 96 -20.44 7.50 1.12
CA PHE A 96 -19.16 6.84 1.44
C PHE A 96 -17.97 7.42 0.67
N GLY A 97 -18.22 8.20 -0.39
CA GLY A 97 -17.18 8.91 -1.13
C GLY A 97 -16.09 7.97 -1.69
N TYR A 98 -16.48 6.83 -2.28
CA TYR A 98 -15.54 5.80 -2.74
C TYR A 98 -14.45 6.37 -3.65
N SER A 99 -14.82 7.26 -4.57
CA SER A 99 -13.88 7.92 -5.49
C SER A 99 -12.86 8.80 -4.74
N GLN A 100 -13.29 9.59 -3.75
CA GLN A 100 -12.37 10.41 -2.94
C GLN A 100 -11.42 9.55 -2.11
N ARG A 101 -11.91 8.47 -1.51
CA ARG A 101 -11.09 7.51 -0.75
C ARG A 101 -10.08 6.80 -1.64
N ARG A 102 -10.50 6.37 -2.84
CA ARG A 102 -9.63 5.77 -3.85
C ARG A 102 -8.52 6.74 -4.25
N GLN A 103 -8.87 7.99 -4.58
CA GLN A 103 -7.91 9.00 -5.01
C GLN A 103 -6.88 9.31 -3.91
N LEU A 104 -7.32 9.45 -2.66
CA LEU A 104 -6.41 9.64 -1.52
C LEU A 104 -5.41 8.49 -1.39
N HIS A 105 -5.86 7.24 -1.49
CA HIS A 105 -4.97 6.09 -1.43
C HIS A 105 -4.03 5.99 -2.63
N LYS A 106 -4.48 6.38 -3.82
CA LYS A 106 -3.62 6.48 -5.00
C LYS A 106 -2.48 7.46 -4.78
N GLU A 107 -2.79 8.67 -4.31
CA GLU A 107 -1.78 9.73 -4.04
C GLU A 107 -0.75 9.31 -2.99
N LEU A 108 -1.20 8.66 -1.91
CA LEU A 108 -0.31 8.11 -0.88
C LEU A 108 0.58 6.98 -1.44
N ALA A 109 0.01 6.08 -2.26
CA ALA A 109 0.76 5.01 -2.89
C ALA A 109 1.83 5.53 -3.85
N GLU A 110 1.52 6.55 -4.65
CA GLU A 110 2.45 7.22 -5.56
C GLU A 110 3.56 7.93 -4.79
N SER A 111 3.21 8.64 -3.70
CA SER A 111 4.18 9.33 -2.85
C SER A 111 5.17 8.35 -2.21
N ALA A 112 4.68 7.23 -1.67
CA ALA A 112 5.51 6.20 -1.07
C ALA A 112 6.40 5.48 -2.10
N CYS A 113 5.85 5.18 -3.29
CA CYS A 113 6.63 4.61 -4.40
C CYS A 113 7.75 5.56 -4.84
N ALA A 114 7.44 6.84 -4.97
CA ALA A 114 8.42 7.85 -5.35
C ALA A 114 9.53 7.99 -4.28
N LEU A 115 9.20 7.88 -2.99
CA LEU A 115 10.19 7.85 -1.91
C LEU A 115 11.09 6.62 -2.01
N ALA A 116 10.52 5.42 -2.18
CA ALA A 116 11.28 4.18 -2.36
C ALA A 116 12.25 4.29 -3.55
N GLY A 117 11.78 4.79 -4.70
CA GLY A 117 12.61 5.02 -5.88
C GLY A 117 13.75 6.02 -5.63
N ARG A 118 13.54 7.07 -4.81
CA ARG A 118 14.60 8.00 -4.41
C ARG A 118 15.66 7.33 -3.52
N ILE A 119 15.24 6.47 -2.59
CA ILE A 119 16.15 5.76 -1.68
C ILE A 119 16.98 4.71 -2.44
N ASP A 120 16.38 4.02 -3.40
CA ASP A 120 17.08 3.03 -4.24
C ASP A 120 17.97 3.66 -5.31
N GLY A 121 17.59 4.81 -5.86
CA GLY A 121 18.42 5.56 -6.80
C GLY A 121 19.57 6.34 -6.17
N ALA A 122 19.66 6.40 -4.83
CA ALA A 122 20.66 7.17 -4.14
C ALA A 122 22.07 6.55 -4.28
N PRO A 123 23.12 7.34 -4.55
CA PRO A 123 24.48 6.84 -4.66
C PRO A 123 24.96 6.32 -3.30
N LEU A 124 25.10 5.00 -3.19
CA LEU A 124 25.38 4.35 -1.91
C LEU A 124 26.69 4.83 -1.28
N GLY A 125 27.75 5.06 -2.08
CA GLY A 125 29.03 5.58 -1.58
C GLY A 125 28.98 7.00 -0.99
N GLN A 126 27.84 7.68 -1.05
CA GLN A 126 27.62 8.99 -0.44
C GLN A 126 26.60 8.96 0.70
N LEU A 127 26.18 7.77 1.16
CA LEU A 127 25.23 7.61 2.24
C LEU A 127 25.72 8.35 3.49
N ASN A 128 24.87 9.25 3.99
CA ASN A 128 25.16 10.09 5.15
C ASN A 128 23.88 10.35 5.95
N GLU A 129 24.03 10.89 7.16
CA GLU A 129 22.91 11.16 8.05
C GLU A 129 21.89 12.14 7.45
N ALA A 130 22.33 13.18 6.75
CA ALA A 130 21.43 14.18 6.17
C ALA A 130 20.48 13.57 5.13
N MET A 131 20.96 12.61 4.33
CA MET A 131 20.13 11.87 3.37
C MET A 131 19.07 11.03 4.09
N VAL A 132 19.47 10.26 5.10
CA VAL A 132 18.56 9.41 5.87
C VAL A 132 17.52 10.26 6.60
N ARG A 133 17.92 11.35 7.25
CA ARG A 133 17.03 12.31 7.91
C ARG A 133 16.01 12.89 6.93
N ARG A 134 16.44 13.24 5.73
CA ARG A 134 15.53 13.73 4.68
C ARG A 134 14.48 12.67 4.32
N TRP A 135 14.87 11.41 4.12
CA TRP A 135 13.92 10.34 3.82
C TRP A 135 12.96 10.06 4.98
N GLN A 136 13.43 10.11 6.22
CA GLN A 136 12.58 10.00 7.41
C GLN A 136 11.54 11.13 7.49
N LEU A 137 11.94 12.37 7.18
CA LEU A 137 11.02 13.51 7.12
C LEU A 137 9.99 13.35 6.00
N GLU A 138 10.41 12.92 4.82
CA GLU A 138 9.50 12.64 3.70
C GLU A 138 8.50 11.53 4.07
N MET A 139 8.95 10.47 4.74
CA MET A 139 8.08 9.40 5.23
C MET A 139 7.10 9.89 6.31
N ALA A 140 7.57 10.73 7.24
CA ALA A 140 6.72 11.33 8.27
C ALA A 140 5.61 12.21 7.67
N GLU A 141 5.90 12.93 6.59
CA GLU A 141 4.90 13.73 5.87
C GLU A 141 3.87 12.88 5.14
N ILE A 142 4.26 11.70 4.62
CA ILE A 142 3.31 10.71 4.09
C ILE A 142 2.41 10.22 5.23
N ASN A 143 3.00 9.73 6.33
CA ASN A 143 2.27 9.21 7.49
C ASN A 143 1.29 10.23 8.08
N ARG A 144 1.64 11.52 8.06
CA ARG A 144 0.78 12.62 8.55
C ARG A 144 -0.56 12.69 7.79
N LYS A 145 -0.58 12.30 6.51
CA LYS A 145 -1.77 12.32 5.65
C LYS A 145 -2.54 11.00 5.68
N GLU A 146 -1.99 9.98 6.32
CA GLU A 146 -2.60 8.65 6.30
C GLU A 146 -3.84 8.59 7.19
N PRO A 147 -4.94 8.01 6.69
CA PRO A 147 -6.05 7.61 7.54
C PRO A 147 -5.64 6.41 8.42
N PRO A 148 -6.38 6.12 9.50
CA PRO A 148 -6.13 4.95 10.33
C PRO A 148 -5.96 3.68 9.50
N ASN A 149 -4.91 2.92 9.82
CA ASN A 149 -4.49 1.75 9.07
C ASN A 149 -5.22 0.48 9.53
N LEU A 150 -5.51 -0.40 8.57
CA LEU A 150 -6.06 -1.73 8.84
C LEU A 150 -4.91 -2.67 9.18
N MET A 151 -4.72 -2.95 10.47
CA MET A 151 -3.63 -3.81 10.96
C MET A 151 -3.57 -5.17 10.25
N GLY A 152 -4.73 -5.75 9.92
CA GLY A 152 -4.78 -7.00 9.18
C GLY A 152 -4.15 -6.90 7.79
N LEU A 153 -4.36 -5.78 7.09
CA LEU A 153 -3.78 -5.53 5.77
C LEU A 153 -2.30 -5.17 5.84
N VAL A 154 -1.90 -4.43 6.87
CA VAL A 154 -0.48 -4.12 7.12
C VAL A 154 0.31 -5.41 7.27
N ARG A 155 -0.14 -6.35 8.09
CA ARG A 155 0.52 -7.66 8.27
C ARG A 155 0.64 -8.46 6.98
N VAL A 156 -0.38 -8.41 6.11
CA VAL A 156 -0.31 -9.04 4.79
C VAL A 156 0.78 -8.39 3.94
N CYS A 157 0.88 -7.06 3.97
CA CYS A 157 1.88 -6.32 3.20
C CYS A 157 3.30 -6.53 3.75
N GLU A 158 3.47 -6.59 5.07
CA GLU A 158 4.73 -6.93 5.74
C GLU A 158 5.23 -8.31 5.32
N TYR A 159 4.35 -9.32 5.32
CA TYR A 159 4.72 -10.65 4.83
C TYR A 159 5.06 -10.67 3.33
N GLU A 160 4.26 -10.00 2.49
CA GLU A 160 4.55 -9.89 1.06
C GLU A 160 5.90 -9.21 0.81
N GLN A 161 6.23 -8.18 1.60
CA GLN A 161 7.51 -7.50 1.50
C GLN A 161 8.67 -8.41 1.95
N ALA A 162 8.51 -9.10 3.07
CA ALA A 162 9.49 -10.08 3.56
C ALA A 162 9.78 -11.21 2.53
N VAL A 163 8.74 -11.68 1.83
CA VAL A 163 8.88 -12.65 0.74
C VAL A 163 9.65 -12.05 -0.45
N VAL A 164 9.35 -10.82 -0.85
CA VAL A 164 10.08 -10.13 -1.93
C VAL A 164 11.55 -9.90 -1.58
N ASP A 165 11.84 -9.59 -0.33
CA ASP A 165 13.20 -9.39 0.18
C ASP A 165 13.95 -10.72 0.37
N GLY A 166 13.31 -11.86 0.15
CA GLY A 166 13.92 -13.19 0.27
C GLY A 166 14.02 -13.71 1.70
N HIS A 167 13.30 -13.10 2.65
CA HIS A 167 13.32 -13.42 4.07
C HIS A 167 11.91 -13.73 4.59
N PRO A 168 11.25 -14.80 4.10
CA PRO A 168 9.86 -15.11 4.44
C PRO A 168 9.63 -15.37 5.94
N ASP A 169 10.68 -15.76 6.67
CA ASP A 169 10.60 -16.07 8.11
C ASP A 169 10.62 -14.81 9.00
N HIS A 170 10.87 -13.62 8.44
CA HIS A 170 10.86 -12.36 9.20
C HIS A 170 9.45 -11.84 9.51
N ALA A 171 8.42 -12.38 8.85
CA ALA A 171 7.04 -12.02 9.09
C ALA A 171 6.16 -13.27 9.09
N PRO A 172 5.17 -13.38 10.01
CA PRO A 172 4.30 -14.54 10.05
C PRO A 172 3.41 -14.59 8.81
N ALA A 173 3.35 -15.75 8.16
CA ALA A 173 2.49 -15.96 7.01
C ALA A 173 1.01 -15.71 7.38
N PRO A 174 0.31 -14.80 6.69
CA PRO A 174 -1.08 -14.50 7.01
C PRO A 174 -1.96 -15.67 6.60
N SER A 175 -2.85 -16.07 7.50
CA SER A 175 -3.85 -17.10 7.22
C SER A 175 -4.78 -16.67 6.09
N TRP A 176 -5.36 -17.63 5.38
CA TRP A 176 -6.24 -17.36 4.25
C TRP A 176 -7.46 -16.50 4.64
N TRP A 177 -8.03 -16.73 5.83
CA TRP A 177 -9.11 -15.93 6.39
C TRP A 177 -8.70 -14.47 6.63
N LEU A 178 -7.48 -14.25 7.14
CA LEU A 178 -6.96 -12.90 7.35
C LEU A 178 -6.81 -12.16 6.02
N ARG A 179 -6.33 -12.83 4.96
CA ARG A 179 -6.18 -12.23 3.62
C ARG A 179 -7.50 -11.73 3.02
N ILE A 180 -8.61 -12.42 3.30
CA ILE A 180 -9.93 -12.02 2.81
C ILE A 180 -10.45 -10.85 3.65
N ARG A 181 -10.42 -10.97 4.98
CA ARG A 181 -11.00 -9.98 5.91
C ARG A 181 -10.18 -8.69 6.01
N SER A 182 -8.88 -8.73 5.73
CA SER A 182 -7.96 -7.60 5.89
C SER A 182 -8.35 -6.36 5.09
N ASN A 183 -9.13 -6.51 4.02
CA ASN A 183 -9.61 -5.37 3.23
C ASN A 183 -10.71 -4.57 3.94
N PHE A 184 -11.36 -5.18 4.94
CA PHE A 184 -12.50 -4.61 5.68
C PHE A 184 -12.11 -4.19 7.10
N PHE A 185 -11.17 -4.89 7.75
CA PHE A 185 -10.77 -4.71 9.14
C PHE A 185 -9.26 -4.90 9.35
#